data_AF-A0A1Y5HVW4-F1
#
_entry.id   AF-A0A1Y5HVW4-F1
#
_cell.length_a   1.000
_cell.length_b   1.000
_cell.length_c   1.000
_cell.angle_alpha   90.00
_cell.angle_beta   90.00
_cell.angle_gamma   90.00
#
_symmetry.space_group_name_H-M   'P 1'
#
loop_
_entity.id
_entity.type
_entity.pdbx_description
1 polymer ?
#
loop_
_entity_poly.entity_id
_entity_poly.type
_entity_poly.pdbx_seq_one_letter_code
_entity_poly.pdbx_strand_id
1 'polypeptide(L)'
;MKSLIRIITLLLFSTITFFTIAAEEEPVASEQTESTELAEGAELIEEPELTEQPIPQYHLPNIPNKRARLLLEHMTLMGREDEVVSLNNAEEEFYGLYLPQANGQPQGGILILHDEQQHGHWPDIIGPLREYLPQFGWSTLTIELPD
;
A
#
# COMPACT_ATOMS: atom_id res chain seq x y z
N MET A 1 6.83 -48.35 -1.09
CA MET A 1 6.50 -47.18 -1.93
C MET A 1 5.01 -47.07 -2.28
N LYS A 2 4.30 -48.16 -2.58
CA LYS A 2 2.88 -48.11 -2.99
C LYS A 2 1.86 -47.80 -1.87
N SER A 3 2.17 -48.08 -0.59
CA SER A 3 1.25 -47.75 0.53
C SER A 3 1.36 -46.30 1.02
N LEU A 4 2.52 -45.65 0.81
CA LEU A 4 2.76 -44.27 1.24
C LEU A 4 1.95 -43.26 0.40
N ILE A 5 1.76 -43.56 -0.89
CA ILE A 5 0.97 -42.77 -1.84
C ILE A 5 -0.54 -42.78 -1.50
N ARG A 6 -1.05 -43.86 -0.89
CA ARG A 6 -2.46 -43.99 -0.50
C ARG A 6 -2.81 -43.17 0.75
N ILE A 7 -1.84 -42.90 1.63
CA ILE A 7 -2.05 -42.11 2.85
C ILE A 7 -2.09 -40.61 2.50
N ILE A 8 -1.29 -40.17 1.52
CA ILE A 8 -1.25 -38.78 1.06
C ILE A 8 -2.53 -38.38 0.31
N THR A 9 -3.17 -39.31 -0.43
CA THR A 9 -4.41 -39.02 -1.16
C THR A 9 -5.64 -38.88 -0.24
N LEU A 10 -5.60 -39.45 0.98
CA LEU A 10 -6.72 -39.40 1.91
C LEU A 10 -6.71 -38.14 2.80
N LEU A 11 -5.57 -37.46 2.89
CA LEU A 11 -5.39 -36.22 3.67
C LEU A 11 -5.77 -34.95 2.89
N LEU A 12 -5.85 -35.02 1.56
CA LEU A 12 -6.13 -33.86 0.70
C LEU A 12 -7.63 -33.53 0.54
N PHE A 13 -8.54 -34.39 1.00
CA PHE A 13 -9.98 -34.25 0.79
C PHE A 13 -10.75 -33.68 2.01
N SER A 14 -10.05 -33.30 3.09
CA SER A 14 -10.67 -33.02 4.40
C SER A 14 -10.82 -31.53 4.77
N THR A 15 -10.51 -30.57 3.90
CA THR A 15 -10.57 -29.13 4.27
C THR A 15 -11.59 -28.30 3.50
N ILE A 16 -12.50 -28.92 2.75
CA ILE A 16 -13.58 -28.19 2.06
C ILE A 16 -14.90 -28.42 2.80
N THR A 17 -15.06 -27.75 3.93
CA THR A 17 -16.37 -27.33 4.48
C THR A 17 -16.11 -26.23 5.50
N PHE A 18 -17.07 -25.31 5.64
CA PHE A 18 -17.10 -24.16 6.56
C PHE A 18 -16.49 -22.85 6.03
N PHE A 19 -17.19 -22.20 5.09
CA PHE A 19 -17.48 -20.77 5.21
C PHE A 19 -18.81 -20.48 4.50
N THR A 20 -19.89 -20.49 5.29
CA THR A 20 -21.19 -19.89 4.94
C THR A 20 -21.54 -18.97 6.10
N ILE A 21 -21.47 -17.66 5.87
CA ILE A 21 -22.20 -16.69 6.68
C ILE A 21 -22.74 -15.62 5.74
N ALA A 22 -24.07 -15.50 5.78
CA ALA A 22 -24.88 -14.53 5.08
C ALA A 22 -25.37 -13.51 6.12
N ALA A 23 -25.32 -12.22 5.77
CA ALA A 23 -26.10 -11.16 6.39
C ALA A 23 -26.08 -9.94 5.45
N GLU A 24 -27.14 -9.80 4.67
CA GLU A 24 -27.59 -8.51 4.13
C GLU A 24 -28.18 -7.69 5.29
N GLU A 25 -27.98 -6.36 5.31
CA GLU A 25 -29.06 -5.37 5.19
C GLU A 25 -28.50 -3.94 5.02
N GLU A 26 -29.16 -3.23 4.11
CA GLU A 26 -28.93 -1.92 3.50
C GLU A 26 -29.37 -0.73 4.39
N PRO A 27 -29.06 0.53 4.00
CA PRO A 27 -28.98 1.69 4.89
C PRO A 27 -30.29 2.47 5.01
N VAL A 28 -30.47 3.18 6.13
CA VAL A 28 -31.55 4.17 6.28
C VAL A 28 -30.98 5.58 6.04
N ALA A 29 -31.32 6.10 4.86
CA ALA A 29 -31.37 7.53 4.59
C ALA A 29 -32.74 8.10 4.98
N SER A 30 -32.76 9.32 5.55
CA SER A 30 -33.87 10.26 5.48
C SER A 30 -33.28 11.66 5.74
N GLU A 31 -33.01 12.46 4.72
CA GLU A 31 -33.94 13.43 4.11
C GLU A 31 -34.46 14.53 5.04
N GLN A 32 -33.92 15.72 4.77
CA GLN A 32 -34.62 16.99 4.53
C GLN A 32 -35.42 17.64 5.67
N THR A 33 -35.09 18.91 5.93
CA THR A 33 -36.10 19.91 6.26
C THR A 33 -35.72 21.22 5.57
N GLU A 34 -36.37 21.47 4.44
CA GLU A 34 -36.44 22.74 3.74
C GLU A 34 -37.70 23.49 4.21
N SER A 35 -37.55 24.76 4.58
CA SER A 35 -38.59 25.81 4.68
C SER A 35 -37.87 27.09 5.14
N THR A 36 -38.11 28.31 4.70
CA THR A 36 -39.06 28.92 3.75
C THR A 36 -38.55 30.35 3.49
N GLU A 37 -38.81 30.87 2.30
CA GLU A 37 -38.49 32.22 1.80
C GLU A 37 -38.98 33.42 2.66
N LEU A 38 -38.07 34.40 2.76
CA LEU A 38 -38.21 35.85 2.53
C LEU A 38 -39.23 36.68 3.35
N ALA A 39 -38.68 37.59 4.17
CA ALA A 39 -39.20 38.94 4.30
C ALA A 39 -38.05 39.94 4.53
N GLU A 40 -38.03 40.93 3.65
CA GLU A 40 -37.05 41.98 3.41
C GLU A 40 -37.03 43.03 4.53
N GLY A 41 -35.82 43.45 4.92
CA GLY A 41 -35.57 44.48 5.92
C GLY A 41 -34.11 44.92 5.85
N ALA A 42 -33.79 45.69 4.82
CA ALA A 42 -32.45 46.25 4.61
C ALA A 42 -32.16 47.36 5.63
N GLU A 43 -31.54 47.00 6.75
CA GLU A 43 -30.66 47.89 7.49
C GLU A 43 -29.22 47.52 7.13
N LEU A 44 -28.51 48.48 6.53
CA LEU A 44 -27.08 48.39 6.25
C LEU A 44 -26.32 48.37 7.58
N ILE A 45 -26.11 47.17 8.12
CA ILE A 45 -25.07 46.92 9.10
C ILE A 45 -23.76 46.99 8.31
N GLU A 46 -22.99 48.06 8.49
CA GLU A 46 -21.60 48.09 8.06
C GLU A 46 -20.87 46.95 8.79
N GLU A 47 -20.60 45.88 8.06
CA GLU A 47 -19.79 44.76 8.51
C GLU A 47 -18.39 45.32 8.82
N PRO A 48 -17.87 45.13 10.05
CA PRO A 48 -16.57 45.68 10.40
C PRO A 48 -15.55 45.13 9.42
N GLU A 49 -14.81 46.04 8.78
CA GLU A 49 -13.72 45.71 7.85
C GLU A 49 -12.68 44.85 8.58
N LEU A 50 -12.88 43.54 8.52
CA LEU A 50 -11.97 42.55 9.05
C LEU A 50 -10.72 42.71 8.20
N THR A 51 -9.65 43.22 8.81
CA THR A 51 -8.35 43.28 8.14
C THR A 51 -7.99 41.84 7.77
N GLU A 52 -8.12 41.48 6.49
CA GLU A 52 -7.77 40.17 5.96
C GLU A 52 -6.26 39.98 6.14
N GLN A 53 -5.87 39.49 7.31
CA GLN A 53 -4.54 38.91 7.49
C GLN A 53 -4.44 37.74 6.50
N PRO A 54 -3.33 37.60 5.76
CA PRO A 54 -3.20 36.53 4.79
C PRO A 54 -3.37 35.19 5.50
N ILE A 55 -4.39 34.43 5.08
CA ILE A 55 -4.63 33.07 5.56
C ILE A 55 -3.33 32.26 5.40
N PRO A 56 -2.81 31.65 6.48
CA PRO A 56 -1.60 30.85 6.39
C PRO A 56 -1.81 29.74 5.35
N GLN A 57 -0.91 29.66 4.37
CA GLN A 57 -0.96 28.60 3.36
C GLN A 57 -0.54 27.28 4.01
N TYR A 58 -1.49 26.37 4.20
CA TYR A 58 -1.24 25.01 4.66
C TYR A 58 -0.90 24.13 3.45
N HIS A 59 0.32 23.58 3.40
CA HIS A 59 0.70 22.59 2.39
C HIS A 59 0.42 21.18 2.93
N LEU A 60 -0.35 20.38 2.19
CA LEU A 60 -0.48 18.96 2.48
C LEU A 60 0.80 18.23 2.05
N PRO A 61 1.33 17.33 2.88
CA PRO A 61 2.46 16.51 2.46
C PRO A 61 2.05 15.54 1.35
N ASN A 62 2.89 15.37 0.33
CA ASN A 62 2.77 14.24 -0.58
C ASN A 62 3.19 12.97 0.18
N ILE A 63 2.19 12.18 0.58
CA ILE A 63 2.40 10.98 1.40
C ILE A 63 3.18 9.89 0.64
N PRO A 64 2.85 9.55 -0.62
CA PRO A 64 3.60 8.54 -1.35
C PRO A 64 5.08 8.90 -1.54
N ASN A 65 5.39 10.11 -1.98
CA ASN A 65 6.78 10.58 -2.12
C ASN A 65 7.51 10.60 -0.77
N LYS A 66 6.82 10.95 0.32
CA LYS A 66 7.41 10.88 1.67
C LYS A 66 7.74 9.44 2.05
N ARG A 67 6.84 8.49 1.80
CA ARG A 67 7.06 7.06 2.10
C ARG A 67 8.26 6.53 1.31
N ALA A 68 8.29 6.82 0.02
CA ALA A 68 9.36 6.40 -0.87
C ALA A 68 10.74 6.92 -0.42
N ARG A 69 10.83 8.21 -0.11
CA ARG A 69 12.07 8.82 0.40
C ARG A 69 12.52 8.22 1.73
N LEU A 70 11.59 7.96 2.65
CA LEU A 70 11.92 7.37 3.95
C LEU A 70 12.41 5.93 3.81
N LEU A 71 11.94 5.18 2.81
CA LEU A 71 12.44 3.84 2.53
C LEU A 71 13.90 3.90 2.05
N LEU A 72 14.24 4.82 1.13
CA LEU A 72 15.63 5.01 0.69
C LEU A 72 16.57 5.46 1.83
N GLU A 73 16.09 6.38 2.67
CA GLU A 73 16.82 6.79 3.88
C GLU A 73 17.05 5.60 4.82
N HIS A 74 16.03 4.77 5.03
CA HIS A 74 16.15 3.55 5.83
C HIS A 74 17.19 2.58 5.24
N MET A 75 17.19 2.34 3.93
CA MET A 75 18.20 1.46 3.29
C MET A 75 19.62 1.99 3.49
N THR A 76 19.80 3.31 3.37
CA THR A 76 21.09 3.97 3.60
C THR A 76 21.56 3.82 5.05
N LEU A 77 20.66 4.03 6.02
CA LEU A 77 20.99 3.88 7.44
C LEU A 77 21.35 2.43 7.82
N MET A 78 20.79 1.45 7.10
CA MET A 78 21.07 0.03 7.30
C MET A 78 22.31 -0.46 6.53
N GLY A 79 22.93 0.38 5.71
CA GLY A 79 24.06 -0.01 4.85
C GLY A 79 23.67 -1.02 3.77
N ARG A 80 22.44 -0.87 3.24
CA ARG A 80 21.81 -1.75 2.24
C ARG A 80 21.47 -1.00 0.95
N GLU A 81 22.21 0.08 0.67
CA GLU A 81 22.03 0.87 -0.53
C GLU A 81 22.34 0.09 -1.82
N ASP A 82 23.13 -0.97 -1.72
CA ASP A 82 23.45 -1.89 -2.82
C ASP A 82 22.24 -2.68 -3.31
N GLU A 83 21.21 -2.80 -2.47
CA GLU A 83 19.95 -3.44 -2.82
C GLU A 83 19.00 -2.50 -3.58
N VAL A 84 19.26 -1.18 -3.59
CA VAL A 84 18.43 -0.19 -4.29
C VAL A 84 18.80 -0.18 -5.76
N VAL A 85 17.81 -0.36 -6.62
CA VAL A 85 17.97 -0.33 -8.08
C VAL A 85 17.13 0.82 -8.64
N SER A 86 17.76 1.76 -9.36
CA SER A 86 17.05 2.78 -10.12
C SER A 86 16.40 2.14 -11.35
N LEU A 87 15.14 2.48 -11.56
CA LEU A 87 14.29 2.03 -12.65
C LEU A 87 13.70 3.27 -13.32
N ASN A 88 13.42 3.19 -14.61
CA ASN A 88 12.74 4.27 -15.30
C ASN A 88 11.66 3.71 -16.21
N ASN A 89 10.61 4.51 -16.39
CA ASN A 89 9.74 4.40 -17.54
C ASN A 89 10.07 5.56 -18.51
N ALA A 90 9.30 5.73 -19.57
CA ALA A 90 9.57 6.79 -20.56
C ALA A 90 9.36 8.22 -20.02
N GLU A 91 8.67 8.37 -18.89
CA GLU A 91 8.16 9.62 -18.33
C GLU A 91 8.85 10.00 -17.02
N GLU A 92 9.23 9.02 -16.19
CA GLU A 92 9.76 9.24 -14.84
C GLU A 92 10.74 8.14 -14.36
N GLU A 93 11.52 8.50 -13.35
CA GLU A 93 12.44 7.62 -12.63
C GLU A 93 11.83 7.20 -11.28
N PHE A 94 11.93 5.91 -10.99
CA PHE A 94 11.51 5.31 -9.73
C PHE A 94 12.57 4.30 -9.29
N TYR A 95 12.31 3.55 -8.23
CA TYR A 95 13.28 2.58 -7.74
C TYR A 95 12.62 1.27 -7.34
N GLY A 96 13.46 0.27 -7.15
CA GLY A 96 13.07 -1.00 -6.56
C GLY A 96 14.13 -1.48 -5.58
N LEU A 97 13.78 -2.51 -4.81
CA LEU A 97 14.72 -3.19 -3.94
C LEU A 97 14.93 -4.62 -4.44
N TYR A 98 16.16 -4.91 -4.86
CA TYR A 98 16.59 -6.20 -5.40
C TYR A 98 17.43 -6.97 -4.36
N LEU A 99 17.12 -8.25 -4.18
CA LEU A 99 17.96 -9.19 -3.45
C LEU A 99 18.24 -10.42 -4.33
N PRO A 100 19.52 -10.79 -4.56
CA PRO A 100 19.86 -12.00 -5.27
C PRO A 100 19.59 -13.24 -4.41
N GLN A 101 19.35 -14.39 -5.05
CA GLN A 101 19.30 -15.67 -4.34
C GLN A 101 20.58 -15.96 -3.55
N ALA A 102 20.45 -16.68 -2.43
CA ALA A 102 21.53 -16.90 -1.47
C ALA A 102 21.96 -18.38 -1.32
N ASN A 103 21.33 -19.34 -2.00
CA ASN A 103 21.53 -20.77 -1.73
C ASN A 103 22.36 -21.53 -2.79
N GLY A 104 22.85 -20.84 -3.82
CA GLY A 104 23.68 -21.43 -4.89
C GLY A 104 22.93 -22.38 -5.82
N GLN A 105 21.60 -22.48 -5.68
CA GLN A 105 20.70 -23.28 -6.51
C GLN A 105 19.58 -22.36 -7.03
N PRO A 106 19.84 -21.53 -8.06
CA PRO A 106 18.88 -20.54 -8.52
C PRO A 106 17.63 -21.22 -9.09
N GLN A 107 16.46 -20.88 -8.52
CA GLN A 107 15.15 -21.30 -8.99
C GLN A 107 14.56 -20.31 -10.00
N GLY A 108 14.83 -19.01 -9.83
CA GLY A 108 14.31 -17.96 -10.70
C GLY A 108 14.29 -16.59 -10.02
N GLY A 109 13.46 -15.70 -10.55
CA GLY A 109 13.21 -14.36 -10.01
C GLY A 109 11.72 -14.14 -9.73
N ILE A 110 11.42 -13.37 -8.68
CA ILE A 110 10.07 -12.98 -8.30
C ILE A 110 9.99 -11.45 -8.27
N LEU A 111 9.00 -10.90 -8.97
CA LEU A 111 8.59 -9.51 -8.84
C LEU A 111 7.46 -9.42 -7.81
N ILE A 112 7.63 -8.58 -6.81
CA ILE A 112 6.66 -8.34 -5.74
C ILE A 112 6.16 -6.89 -5.88
N LEU A 113 4.84 -6.74 -5.95
CA LEU A 113 4.16 -5.45 -5.93
C LEU A 113 3.48 -5.29 -4.57
N HIS A 114 3.68 -4.14 -3.93
CA HIS A 114 3.03 -3.82 -2.67
C HIS A 114 1.62 -3.24 -2.92
N ASP A 115 0.78 -3.26 -1.89
CA ASP A 115 -0.56 -2.66 -1.96
C ASP A 115 -0.49 -1.13 -1.89
N GLU A 116 -1.63 -0.47 -2.09
CA GLU A 116 -1.78 0.95 -1.81
C GLU A 116 -1.37 1.25 -0.36
N GLN A 117 -0.77 2.42 -0.17
CA GLN A 117 -0.29 2.91 1.13
C GLN A 117 0.84 2.08 1.77
N GLN A 118 1.32 1.03 1.12
CA GLN A 118 2.50 0.24 1.51
C GLN A 118 3.76 0.65 0.71
N HIS A 119 4.84 -0.10 0.90
CA HIS A 119 6.13 0.08 0.24
C HIS A 119 6.84 -1.28 0.06
N GLY A 120 7.86 -1.37 -0.79
CA GLY A 120 8.66 -2.53 -1.18
C GLY A 120 9.45 -3.20 -0.05
N HIS A 121 9.48 -2.60 1.14
CA HIS A 121 9.96 -3.26 2.35
C HIS A 121 8.92 -3.32 3.49
N TRP A 122 7.62 -3.39 3.15
CA TRP A 122 6.54 -3.37 4.17
C TRP A 122 6.69 -4.54 5.16
N PRO A 123 6.66 -4.30 6.48
CA PRO A 123 7.10 -5.28 7.47
C PRO A 123 6.25 -6.55 7.55
N ASP A 124 4.97 -6.49 7.18
CA ASP A 124 4.04 -7.61 7.41
C ASP A 124 4.23 -8.76 6.42
N ILE A 125 4.26 -8.45 5.12
CA ILE A 125 4.24 -9.46 4.05
C ILE A 125 5.42 -9.26 3.11
N ILE A 126 5.61 -8.03 2.62
CA ILE A 126 6.57 -7.75 1.54
C ILE A 126 8.02 -7.96 2.00
N GLY A 127 8.40 -7.37 3.13
CA GLY A 127 9.72 -7.52 3.75
C GLY A 127 10.07 -8.99 4.01
N PRO A 128 9.25 -9.75 4.74
CA PRO A 128 9.48 -11.18 4.96
C PRO A 128 9.66 -11.98 3.67
N LEU A 129 8.79 -11.79 2.66
CA LEU A 129 8.93 -12.50 1.39
C LEU A 129 10.26 -12.17 0.70
N ARG A 130 10.62 -10.88 0.66
CA ARG A 130 11.86 -10.39 0.06
C ARG A 130 13.10 -10.98 0.72
N GLU A 131 13.12 -11.14 2.03
CA GLU A 131 14.28 -11.65 2.77
C GLU A 131 14.36 -13.19 2.81
N TYR A 132 13.22 -13.88 2.88
CA TYR A 132 13.20 -15.34 3.03
C TYR A 132 13.31 -16.10 1.71
N LEU A 133 12.70 -15.62 0.62
CA LEU A 133 12.71 -16.31 -0.67
C LEU A 133 14.12 -16.51 -1.26
N PRO A 134 15.08 -15.58 -1.11
CA PRO A 134 16.48 -15.79 -1.46
C PRO A 134 17.13 -17.02 -0.84
N GLN A 135 16.75 -17.37 0.39
CA GLN A 135 17.25 -18.58 1.08
C GLN A 135 16.79 -19.87 0.38
N PHE A 136 15.70 -19.79 -0.38
CA PHE A 136 15.16 -20.89 -1.18
C PHE A 136 15.55 -20.80 -2.65
N GLY A 137 16.40 -19.87 -3.08
CA GLY A 137 16.94 -19.85 -4.43
C GLY A 137 16.24 -18.88 -5.39
N TRP A 138 15.33 -18.05 -4.87
CA TRP A 138 14.63 -17.03 -5.65
C TRP A 138 15.28 -15.67 -5.46
N SER A 139 15.68 -15.01 -6.54
CA SER A 139 15.98 -13.58 -6.46
C SER A 139 14.67 -12.80 -6.35
N THR A 140 14.63 -11.74 -5.55
CA THR A 140 13.42 -10.94 -5.34
C THR A 140 13.65 -9.51 -5.80
N LEU A 141 12.67 -8.95 -6.51
CA LEU A 141 12.60 -7.55 -6.84
C LEU A 141 11.27 -7.00 -6.32
N THR A 142 11.32 -5.94 -5.53
CA THR A 142 10.15 -5.13 -5.17
C THR A 142 10.25 -3.82 -5.92
N ILE A 143 9.13 -3.29 -6.44
CA ILE A 143 9.10 -2.03 -7.17
C ILE A 143 8.30 -1.00 -6.38
N GLU A 144 8.81 0.21 -6.29
CA GLU A 144 8.11 1.38 -5.77
C GLU A 144 7.55 2.15 -6.96
N LEU A 145 6.23 2.11 -7.10
CA LEU A 145 5.58 2.80 -8.19
C LEU A 145 5.48 4.31 -7.89
N PRO A 146 5.79 5.16 -8.87
CA PRO A 146 5.50 6.59 -8.79
C PRO A 146 3.97 6.85 -8.85
N ASP A 147 3.54 8.02 -8.37
CA ASP A 147 2.14 8.46 -8.35
C ASP A 147 1.62 8.90 -9.72
#